data_AF-A0A7J4R3J3-F1
#
_entry.id   AF-A0A7J4R3J3-F1
#
_cell.length_a   1.000
_cell.length_b   1.000
_cell.length_c   1.000
_cell.angle_alpha   90.00
_cell.angle_beta   90.00
_cell.angle_gamma   90.00
#
_symmetry.space_group_name_H-M   'P 1'
#
loop_
_entity.id
_entity.type
_entity.pdbx_description
1 polymer ?
#
loop_
_entity_poly.entity_id
_entity_poly.type
_entity_poly.pdbx_seq_one_letter_code
_entity_poly.pdbx_strand_id
1 'polypeptide(L)'
;MITSIESVTGPETRIPSQITQEVEFLSSTLSLLRDSEEISNDEFLEAGSIQGGLNLLSAMISNGAESKELEIQISSRKDRALSICERFPNLDEKIESKR
;
A
#
# COMPACT_ATOMS: atom_id res chain seq x y z
N MET A 1 -0.62 2.33 -5.45
CA MET A 1 -1.26 2.13 -4.11
C MET A 1 -2.41 1.12 -4.05
N ILE A 2 -3.58 1.30 -4.68
CA ILE A 2 -4.59 0.21 -4.73
C ILE A 2 -4.02 -0.97 -5.51
N THR A 3 -3.32 -0.68 -6.62
CA THR A 3 -2.57 -1.68 -7.41
C THR A 3 -1.54 -2.42 -6.53
N SER A 4 -0.75 -1.68 -5.74
CA SER A 4 0.16 -2.26 -4.73
C SER A 4 -0.52 -3.15 -3.69
N ILE A 5 -1.69 -2.77 -3.17
CA ILE A 5 -2.41 -3.61 -2.22
C ILE A 5 -2.86 -4.88 -2.93
N GLU A 6 -3.45 -4.78 -4.11
CA GLU A 6 -3.97 -5.94 -4.84
C GLU A 6 -2.88 -6.92 -5.25
N SER A 7 -1.69 -6.44 -5.61
CA SER A 7 -0.56 -7.30 -6.02
C SER A 7 -0.11 -8.26 -4.91
N VAL A 8 -0.15 -7.83 -3.65
CA VAL A 8 0.36 -8.61 -2.49
C VAL A 8 -0.71 -9.11 -1.53
N THR A 9 -2.00 -8.85 -1.83
CA THR A 9 -3.12 -9.27 -0.96
C THR A 9 -4.04 -10.30 -1.61
N GLY A 10 -3.61 -10.96 -2.68
CA GLY A 10 -4.28 -12.15 -3.21
C GLY A 10 -4.06 -13.36 -2.30
N PRO A 11 -5.00 -14.33 -2.23
CA PRO A 11 -4.84 -15.53 -1.39
C PRO A 11 -3.52 -16.29 -1.62
N GLU A 12 -3.01 -16.28 -2.85
CA GLU A 12 -1.74 -16.92 -3.23
C GLU A 12 -0.52 -15.97 -3.19
N THR A 13 -0.73 -14.66 -3.04
CA THR A 13 0.33 -13.63 -3.11
C THR A 13 0.62 -12.92 -1.78
N ARG A 14 -0.08 -13.29 -0.71
CA ARG A 14 0.15 -12.79 0.67
C ARG A 14 1.39 -13.43 1.31
N ILE A 15 2.53 -13.26 0.67
CA ILE A 15 3.83 -13.74 1.18
C ILE A 15 4.53 -12.57 1.89
N PRO A 16 4.96 -12.71 3.17
CA PRO A 16 5.56 -11.60 3.92
C PRO A 16 6.71 -10.90 3.18
N SER A 17 7.58 -11.65 2.50
CA SER A 17 8.68 -11.09 1.73
C SER A 17 8.22 -10.23 0.54
N GLN A 18 7.15 -10.63 -0.16
CA GLN A 18 6.58 -9.85 -1.26
C GLN A 18 5.90 -8.58 -0.75
N ILE A 19 5.21 -8.65 0.39
CA ILE A 19 4.61 -7.46 1.03
C ILE A 19 5.70 -6.48 1.45
N THR A 20 6.80 -6.97 2.04
CA THR A 20 7.94 -6.11 2.41
C THR A 20 8.57 -5.43 1.18
N GLN A 21 8.75 -6.15 0.07
CA GLN A 21 9.24 -5.55 -1.17
C GLN A 21 8.30 -4.45 -1.70
N GLU A 22 6.99 -4.68 -1.63
CA GLU A 22 6.00 -3.70 -2.06
C GLU A 22 5.97 -2.46 -1.14
N VAL A 23 6.18 -2.65 0.17
CA VAL A 23 6.38 -1.53 1.11
C VAL A 23 7.61 -0.71 0.75
N GLU A 24 8.74 -1.36 0.44
CA GLU A 24 9.98 -0.67 0.04
C GLU A 24 9.81 0.11 -1.27
N PHE A 25 9.10 -0.49 -2.24
CA PHE A 25 8.71 0.18 -3.48
C PHE A 25 7.89 1.43 -3.18
N LEU A 26 6.80 1.32 -2.41
CA LEU A 26 5.97 2.46 -2.03
C LEU A 26 6.77 3.54 -1.32
N SER A 27 7.62 3.17 -0.35
CA SER A 27 8.43 4.11 0.42
C SER A 27 9.35 4.93 -0.48
N SER A 28 10.05 4.25 -1.40
CA SER A 28 11.03 4.85 -2.28
C SER A 28 10.34 5.73 -3.33
N THR A 29 9.26 5.22 -3.93
CA THR A 29 8.49 5.91 -4.96
C THR A 29 7.79 7.15 -4.42
N LEU A 30 7.14 7.06 -3.26
CA LEU A 30 6.48 8.22 -2.63
C LEU A 30 7.48 9.31 -2.26
N SER A 31 8.65 8.93 -1.75
CA SER A 31 9.72 9.89 -1.44
C SER A 31 10.20 10.58 -2.71
N LEU A 32 10.48 9.82 -3.78
CA LEU A 32 10.89 10.36 -5.07
C LEU A 32 9.86 11.33 -5.64
N LEU A 33 8.59 10.94 -5.71
CA LEU A 33 7.51 11.76 -6.27
C LEU A 33 7.29 13.04 -5.47
N ARG A 34 7.41 12.98 -4.14
CA ARG A 34 7.29 14.17 -3.29
C ARG A 34 8.48 15.11 -3.51
N ASP A 35 9.70 14.56 -3.52
CA ASP A 35 10.92 15.35 -3.66
C ASP A 35 11.02 16.01 -5.05
N SER A 36 10.39 15.42 -6.06
CA SER A 36 10.24 16.02 -7.40
C SER A 36 8.99 16.89 -7.55
N GLU A 37 8.25 17.16 -6.47
CA GLU A 37 7.01 17.95 -6.46
C GLU A 37 5.89 17.39 -7.37
N GLU A 38 5.96 16.12 -7.74
CA GLU A 38 4.94 15.42 -8.54
C GLU A 38 3.72 15.02 -7.71
N ILE A 39 3.89 14.88 -6.39
CA ILE A 39 2.80 14.74 -5.43
C ILE A 39 2.94 15.77 -4.32
N SER A 40 1.81 16.24 -3.82
CA SER A 40 1.74 17.11 -2.66
C SER A 40 2.14 16.38 -1.38
N ASN A 41 2.46 17.16 -0.34
CA ASN A 41 2.69 16.61 0.99
C ASN A 41 1.48 15.86 1.54
N ASP A 42 0.26 16.30 1.23
CA ASP A 42 -0.97 15.63 1.67
C ASP A 42 -1.15 14.26 0.98
N GLU A 43 -0.90 14.19 -0.34
CA GLU A 43 -0.85 12.93 -1.08
C GLU A 43 0.20 11.98 -0.49
N PHE A 44 1.39 12.49 -0.17
CA PHE A 44 2.46 11.72 0.46
C PHE A 44 2.04 11.16 1.84
N LEU A 45 1.45 11.98 2.71
CA LEU A 45 1.04 11.57 4.05
C LEU A 45 -0.10 10.54 4.01
N GLU A 46 -1.10 10.77 3.16
CA GLU A 46 -2.24 9.87 2.99
C GLU A 46 -1.77 8.53 2.41
N ALA A 47 -0.91 8.54 1.39
CA ALA A 47 -0.30 7.34 0.82
C ALA A 47 0.58 6.58 1.82
N GLY A 48 1.34 7.29 2.65
CA GLY A 48 2.17 6.71 3.70
C GLY A 48 1.37 5.87 4.71
N SER A 49 0.08 6.20 4.92
CA SER A 49 -0.81 5.38 5.75
C SER A 49 -1.04 3.98 5.19
N ILE A 50 -1.05 3.82 3.86
CA ILE A 50 -1.16 2.52 3.18
C ILE A 50 0.11 1.71 3.38
N GLN A 51 1.29 2.33 3.22
CA GLN A 51 2.58 1.70 3.47
C GLN A 51 2.67 1.15 4.90
N GLY A 52 2.29 1.96 5.90
CA GLY A 52 2.23 1.51 7.30
C GLY A 52 1.26 0.35 7.51
N GLY A 53 0.12 0.37 6.83
CA GLY A 53 -0.86 -0.71 6.84
C GLY A 53 -0.36 -2.03 6.25
N LEU A 54 0.41 -1.98 5.15
CA LEU A 54 1.03 -3.16 4.55
C LEU A 54 2.15 -3.74 5.44
N ASN A 55 2.92 -2.88 6.11
CA ASN A 55 3.88 -3.32 7.13
C ASN A 55 3.20 -4.08 8.27
N LEU A 56 2.08 -3.56 8.77
CA LEU A 56 1.28 -4.26 9.79
C LEU A 56 0.76 -5.61 9.26
N LEU A 57 0.27 -5.65 8.03
CA LEU A 57 -0.22 -6.89 7.41
C LEU A 57 0.91 -7.94 7.29
N SER A 58 2.11 -7.53 6.87
CA SER A 58 3.28 -8.42 6.81
C SER A 58 3.61 -9.02 8.18
N ALA A 59 3.57 -8.20 9.24
CA ALA A 59 3.78 -8.65 10.61
C ALA A 59 2.69 -9.62 11.08
N MET A 60 1.42 -9.36 10.76
CA MET A 60 0.31 -10.26 11.11
C MET A 60 0.46 -11.63 10.46
N ILE A 61 0.81 -11.68 9.16
CA ILE A 61 1.04 -12.95 8.46
C ILE A 61 2.24 -13.69 9.07
N SER A 62 3.34 -12.97 9.34
CA SER A 62 4.54 -13.56 9.94
C SER A 62 4.30 -14.14 11.34
N ASN A 63 3.36 -13.56 12.09
CA ASN A 63 2.98 -14.02 13.41
C ASN A 63 1.86 -15.09 13.39
N GLY A 64 1.40 -15.52 12.22
CA GLY A 64 0.38 -16.56 12.08
C GLY A 64 -1.03 -16.11 12.47
N ALA A 65 -1.38 -14.84 12.22
CA ALA A 65 -2.74 -14.35 12.41
C ALA A 65 -3.77 -15.17 11.62
N GLU A 66 -4.97 -15.28 12.14
CA GLU A 66 -6.03 -16.07 11.51
C GLU A 66 -6.46 -15.46 10.17
N SER A 67 -6.80 -16.30 9.19
CA SER A 67 -7.21 -15.85 7.86
C SER A 67 -8.35 -14.82 7.92
N LYS A 68 -9.29 -14.97 8.87
CA LYS A 68 -10.39 -14.02 9.05
C LYS A 68 -9.91 -12.62 9.44
N GLU A 69 -8.92 -12.53 10.32
CA GLU A 69 -8.34 -11.24 10.73
C GLU A 69 -7.58 -10.59 9.57
N LEU A 70 -6.85 -11.41 8.79
CA LEU A 70 -6.16 -10.95 7.59
C LEU A 70 -7.14 -10.38 6.56
N GLU A 71 -8.26 -11.06 6.29
CA GLU A 71 -9.28 -10.54 5.36
C GLU A 71 -9.88 -9.21 5.83
N ILE A 72 -10.19 -9.08 7.12
CA ILE A 72 -10.72 -7.84 7.70
C ILE A 72 -9.72 -6.69 7.49
N GLN A 73 -8.44 -6.93 7.76
CA GLN A 73 -7.41 -5.92 7.57
C GLN A 73 -7.25 -5.55 6.10
N ILE A 74 -7.20 -6.54 5.21
CA ILE A 74 -7.04 -6.31 3.77
C ILE A 74 -8.22 -5.51 3.21
N SER A 75 -9.45 -5.86 3.58
CA SER A 75 -10.64 -5.09 3.19
C SER A 75 -10.54 -3.64 3.67
N SER A 76 -10.20 -3.42 4.94
CA SER A 76 -10.03 -2.07 5.50
C SER A 76 -8.94 -1.27 4.77
N ARG A 77 -7.87 -1.90 4.30
CA ARG A 77 -6.82 -1.23 3.51
C ARG A 77 -7.27 -0.93 2.09
N LYS A 78 -8.00 -1.83 1.44
CA LYS A 78 -8.60 -1.58 0.13
C LYS A 78 -9.58 -0.41 0.18
N ASP A 79 -10.50 -0.40 1.15
CA ASP A 79 -11.47 0.70 1.33
C ASP A 79 -10.75 2.04 1.56
N ARG A 80 -9.68 2.02 2.35
CA ARG A 80 -8.86 3.22 2.59
C ARG A 80 -8.16 3.69 1.33
N ALA A 81 -7.54 2.79 0.55
CA ALA A 81 -6.87 3.15 -0.69
C ALA A 81 -7.85 3.67 -1.73
N LEU A 82 -9.03 3.07 -1.86
CA LEU A 82 -10.09 3.57 -2.74
C LEU A 82 -10.50 4.99 -2.35
N SER A 83 -10.73 5.27 -1.06
CA SER A 83 -11.05 6.62 -0.58
C SER A 83 -9.93 7.64 -0.86
N ILE A 84 -8.66 7.22 -0.77
CA ILE A 84 -7.52 8.07 -1.13
C ILE A 84 -7.52 8.34 -2.63
N CYS A 85 -7.74 7.32 -3.48
CA CYS A 85 -7.83 7.49 -4.93
C CYS A 85 -9.01 8.37 -5.35
N GLU A 86 -10.15 8.32 -4.66
CA GLU A 86 -11.26 9.23 -4.93
C GLU A 86 -10.89 10.70 -4.67
N ARG A 87 -10.07 10.96 -3.65
CA ARG A 87 -9.56 12.29 -3.30
C ARG A 87 -8.39 12.72 -4.19
N PHE A 88 -7.57 11.77 -4.63
CA PHE A 88 -6.36 11.98 -5.44
C PHE A 88 -6.34 11.01 -6.65
N PRO A 89 -7.12 11.29 -7.71
CA PRO A 89 -7.43 10.33 -8.78
C PRO A 89 -6.24 9.73 -9.53
N ASN A 90 -5.13 10.45 -9.60
CA ASN A 90 -3.95 10.03 -10.38
C ASN A 90 -2.81 9.53 -9.49
N LEU A 91 -3.01 9.46 -8.17
CA LEU A 91 -1.94 9.11 -7.24
C LEU A 91 -1.48 7.66 -7.44
N ASP A 92 -2.42 6.74 -7.69
CA ASP A 92 -2.10 5.34 -8.00
C ASP A 92 -1.25 5.24 -9.27
N GLU A 93 -1.69 5.88 -10.36
CA GLU A 93 -0.99 5.89 -11.64
C GLU A 93 0.42 6.48 -11.53
N LYS A 94 0.58 7.61 -10.84
CA LYS A 94 1.89 8.23 -10.59
C LYS A 94 2.84 7.27 -9.88
N ILE A 95 2.35 6.54 -8.87
CA ILE A 95 3.14 5.53 -8.15
C ILE A 95 3.52 4.39 -9.11
N GLU A 96 2.55 3.78 -9.79
CA GLU A 96 2.80 2.62 -10.65
C GLU A 96 3.66 2.95 -11.87
N SER A 97 3.70 4.21 -12.33
CA SER A 97 4.61 4.67 -13.39
C SER A 97 6.10 4.56 -13.05
N LYS A 98 6.45 4.31 -11.77
CA LYS A 98 7.82 4.13 -11.29
C LYS A 98 8.21 2.66 -11.07
N ARG A 99 7.34 1.72 -11.45
CA ARG A 99 7.56 0.28 -11.31
C ARG A 99 8.54 -0.28 -12.34
#